data_AF-A0A2P7TI64-F1
#
_entry.id   AF-A0A2P7TI64-F1
#
_cell.length_a   1.000
_cell.length_b   1.000
_cell.length_c   1.000
_cell.angle_alpha   90.00
_cell.angle_beta   90.00
_cell.angle_gamma   90.00
#
_symmetry.space_group_name_H-M   'P 1'
#
loop_
_entity.id
_entity.type
_entity.pdbx_description
1 polymer ?
#
loop_
_entity_poly.entity_id
_entity_poly.type
_entity_poly.pdbx_seq_one_letter_code
_entity_poly.pdbx_strand_id
1 'polypeptide(L)'
;MYAGRLKRHKIELAHAPEAEKVYVRLNGIPLYETTMLKTENSKTFQFFVDDELCVITIEKKGNQYAYRFTSPEYSTSRLARLRKWKDRLLLAGIAAVFALVVGGLGVPFVYNYFHTRQLNNNLNMGGIITPAYLTQPPDIAALLTQGITVQYKFRAGLRTITSQTVIPAADSSLLALNSLFPVTGKSVLTVLYSGTDPHVNRLLTDQLPEKQTETYRQQARKACMQHSFTYLPPATGKSLFCDCLLTYLYTHYQLQGFARLCHANTPKADNSIYNVATFEAFMQQDLNREITNICTRNAAGGRE
;
A
#
# COMPACT_ATOMS: atom_id res chain seq x y z
N MET A 1 58.12 -6.75 11.31
CA MET A 1 58.15 -6.56 12.78
C MET A 1 56.75 -6.83 13.31
N TYR A 2 56.64 -7.64 14.37
CA TYR A 2 55.40 -7.91 15.10
C TYR A 2 55.42 -7.15 16.43
N ALA A 3 54.30 -6.57 16.83
CA ALA A 3 54.17 -5.94 18.15
C ALA A 3 53.41 -6.91 19.05
N GLY A 4 54.16 -7.64 19.89
CA GLY A 4 53.59 -8.51 20.92
C GLY A 4 53.04 -7.71 22.10
N ARG A 5 52.43 -8.41 23.05
CA ARG A 5 51.79 -7.83 24.23
C ARG A 5 52.78 -7.07 25.14
N LEU A 6 54.02 -7.56 25.25
CA LEU A 6 55.03 -7.01 26.17
C LEU A 6 56.02 -6.10 25.43
N LYS A 7 56.45 -6.47 24.22
CA LYS A 7 57.41 -5.69 23.42
C LYS A 7 57.28 -5.95 21.92
N ARG A 8 58.12 -5.27 21.14
CA ARG A 8 58.24 -5.54 19.70
C ARG A 8 59.15 -6.74 19.47
N HIS A 9 58.70 -7.66 18.61
CA HIS A 9 59.43 -8.84 18.19
C HIS A 9 59.72 -8.78 16.69
N LYS A 10 60.94 -9.15 16.30
CA LYS A 10 61.34 -9.35 14.92
C LYS A 10 61.13 -10.83 14.58
N ILE A 11 60.06 -11.11 13.85
CA ILE A 11 59.81 -12.44 13.28
C ILE A 11 60.44 -12.47 11.89
N GLU A 12 61.32 -13.44 11.65
CA GLU A 12 62.02 -13.63 10.38
C GLU A 12 61.67 -15.00 9.81
N LEU A 13 61.32 -15.03 8.53
CA LEU A 13 61.13 -16.26 7.77
C LEU A 13 62.15 -16.26 6.65
N ALA A 14 63.01 -17.27 6.61
CA ALA A 14 63.91 -17.52 5.49
C ALA A 14 63.57 -18.89 4.88
N HIS A 15 63.22 -18.89 3.61
CA HIS A 15 62.86 -20.08 2.86
C HIS A 15 63.79 -20.20 1.66
N ALA A 16 64.49 -21.34 1.55
CA ALA A 16 65.37 -21.68 0.44
C ALA A 16 64.76 -22.88 -0.33
N PRO A 17 63.92 -22.63 -1.36
CA PRO A 17 63.16 -23.68 -2.04
C PRO A 17 64.03 -24.71 -2.78
N GLU A 18 65.19 -24.29 -3.27
CA GLU A 18 66.11 -25.18 -4.01
C GLU A 18 66.81 -26.19 -3.09
N ALA A 19 67.17 -25.74 -1.89
CA ALA A 19 67.77 -26.54 -0.83
C ALA A 19 66.72 -27.24 0.06
N GLU A 20 65.42 -27.01 -0.20
CA GLU A 20 64.29 -27.53 0.56
C GLU A 20 64.32 -27.16 2.05
N LYS A 21 64.90 -26.01 2.43
CA LYS A 21 65.05 -25.59 3.84
C LYS A 21 64.18 -24.38 4.21
N VAL A 22 63.55 -24.45 5.38
CA VAL A 22 62.77 -23.37 5.98
C VAL A 22 63.29 -23.06 7.37
N TYR A 23 63.51 -21.77 7.62
CA TYR A 23 63.95 -21.21 8.89
C TYR A 23 62.94 -20.21 9.39
N VAL A 24 62.45 -20.40 10.61
CA VAL A 24 61.65 -19.41 11.34
C VAL A 24 62.46 -18.94 12.54
N ARG A 25 62.71 -17.63 12.65
CA ARG A 25 63.42 -17.03 13.77
C ARG A 25 62.59 -15.98 14.47
N LEU A 26 62.73 -15.90 15.79
CA LEU A 26 62.15 -14.87 16.64
C LEU A 26 63.27 -14.11 17.33
N ASN A 27 63.42 -12.82 17.02
CA ASN A 27 64.49 -11.97 17.53
C ASN A 27 65.90 -12.57 17.28
N GLY A 28 66.08 -13.24 16.15
CA GLY A 28 67.34 -13.92 15.79
C GLY A 28 67.50 -15.33 16.38
N ILE A 29 66.63 -15.75 17.32
CA ILE A 29 66.66 -17.10 17.89
C ILE A 29 65.91 -18.05 16.94
N PRO A 30 66.52 -19.16 16.49
CA PRO A 30 65.85 -20.14 15.65
C PRO A 30 64.75 -20.86 16.43
N LEU A 31 63.52 -20.78 15.93
CA LEU A 31 62.36 -21.51 16.46
C LEU A 31 62.10 -22.80 15.70
N TYR A 32 62.22 -22.73 14.37
CA TYR A 32 62.06 -23.89 13.49
C TYR A 32 63.19 -23.93 12.46
N GLU A 33 63.80 -25.10 12.33
CA GLU A 33 64.66 -25.48 11.22
C GLU A 33 64.13 -26.81 10.68
N THR A 34 63.45 -26.75 9.55
CA THR A 34 62.84 -27.94 8.95
C THR A 34 62.95 -27.89 7.44
N THR A 35 62.72 -29.02 6.80
CA THR A 35 62.69 -29.11 5.34
C THR A 35 61.26 -29.05 4.83
N MET A 36 61.03 -28.37 3.70
CA MET A 36 59.76 -28.41 2.98
C MET A 36 60.03 -29.07 1.63
N LEU A 37 59.57 -30.31 1.46
CA LEU A 37 59.78 -31.07 0.23
C LEU A 37 59.11 -30.35 -0.93
N LYS A 38 59.71 -30.38 -2.14
CA LYS A 38 59.11 -29.74 -3.33
C LYS A 38 57.70 -30.24 -3.68
N THR A 39 57.33 -31.42 -3.20
CA THR A 39 56.02 -32.05 -3.35
C THR A 39 54.96 -31.51 -2.38
N GLU A 40 55.35 -30.79 -1.33
CA GLU A 40 54.41 -30.22 -0.36
C GLU A 40 53.80 -28.91 -0.89
N ASN A 41 52.46 -28.85 -0.89
CA ASN A 41 51.72 -27.68 -1.38
C ASN A 41 51.55 -26.60 -0.31
N SER A 42 51.62 -26.94 0.97
CA SER A 42 51.57 -25.96 2.05
C SER A 42 52.25 -26.49 3.30
N LYS A 43 52.87 -25.58 4.05
CA LYS A 43 53.45 -25.87 5.37
C LYS A 43 53.10 -24.77 6.35
N THR A 44 52.63 -25.16 7.53
CA THR A 44 52.20 -24.22 8.58
C THR A 44 53.06 -24.38 9.82
N PHE A 45 53.50 -23.26 10.37
CA PHE A 45 54.29 -23.14 11.59
C PHE A 45 53.48 -22.39 12.63
N GLN A 46 53.42 -22.96 13.83
CA GLN A 46 52.70 -22.37 14.96
C GLN A 46 53.69 -22.13 16.09
N PHE A 47 53.74 -20.93 16.64
CA PHE A 47 54.61 -20.59 17.77
C PHE A 47 53.98 -19.51 18.63
N PHE A 48 54.37 -19.45 19.89
CA PHE A 48 53.85 -18.44 20.81
C PHE A 48 54.79 -17.23 20.87
N VAL A 49 54.21 -16.04 20.87
CA VAL A 49 54.91 -14.77 21.16
C VAL A 49 54.11 -14.06 22.24
N ASP A 50 54.69 -13.82 23.41
CA ASP A 50 54.02 -13.20 24.57
C ASP A 50 52.65 -13.84 24.89
N ASP A 51 52.59 -15.18 24.93
CA ASP A 51 51.39 -16.00 25.14
C ASP A 51 50.32 -15.92 24.03
N GLU A 52 50.64 -15.32 22.87
CA GLU A 52 49.76 -15.28 21.70
C GLU A 52 50.22 -16.29 20.63
N LEU A 53 49.30 -17.17 20.20
CA LEU A 53 49.57 -18.17 19.15
C LEU A 53 49.73 -17.48 17.78
N CYS A 54 50.94 -17.40 17.28
CA CYS A 54 51.24 -16.90 15.95
C CYS A 54 51.34 -18.05 14.94
N VAL A 55 50.77 -17.84 13.75
CA VAL A 55 50.77 -18.82 12.67
C VAL A 55 51.43 -18.25 11.43
N ILE A 56 52.45 -18.93 10.90
CA ILE A 56 53.02 -18.67 9.58
C ILE A 56 52.60 -19.81 8.66
N THR A 57 51.98 -19.48 7.54
CA THR A 57 51.63 -20.44 6.49
C THR A 57 52.41 -20.11 5.23
N ILE A 58 53.10 -21.11 4.70
CA ILE A 58 53.72 -21.09 3.38
C ILE A 58 52.78 -21.87 2.46
N GLU A 59 52.31 -21.26 1.39
CA GLU A 59 51.46 -21.89 0.37
C GLU A 59 52.17 -21.84 -0.98
N LYS A 60 52.30 -22.99 -1.65
CA LYS A 60 52.80 -23.07 -3.03
C LYS A 60 51.64 -22.82 -3.98
N LYS A 61 51.72 -21.76 -4.78
CA LYS A 61 50.75 -21.40 -5.82
C LYS A 61 51.44 -21.46 -7.17
N GLY A 62 51.37 -22.63 -7.81
CA GLY A 62 52.08 -22.91 -9.06
C GLY A 62 53.60 -22.93 -8.86
N ASN A 63 54.31 -22.01 -9.52
CA ASN A 63 55.77 -21.88 -9.43
C ASN A 63 56.24 -20.83 -8.40
N GLN A 64 55.32 -20.26 -7.61
CA GLN A 64 55.61 -19.22 -6.62
C GLN A 64 55.17 -19.65 -5.22
N TYR A 65 55.83 -19.10 -4.20
CA TYR A 65 55.48 -19.31 -2.80
C TYR A 65 54.85 -18.04 -2.21
N ALA A 66 53.68 -18.19 -1.61
CA ALA A 66 52.99 -17.15 -0.87
C ALA A 66 53.22 -17.36 0.64
N TYR A 67 53.54 -16.27 1.34
CA TYR A 67 53.80 -16.27 2.78
C TYR A 67 52.70 -15.50 3.49
N ARG A 68 51.99 -16.16 4.41
CA ARG A 68 50.94 -15.53 5.21
C ARG A 68 51.31 -15.63 6.68
N PHE A 69 51.30 -14.50 7.38
CA PHE A 69 51.39 -14.45 8.83
C PHE A 69 50.00 -14.10 9.38
N THR A 70 49.48 -14.95 10.26
CA THR A 70 48.19 -14.80 10.91
C THR A 70 48.38 -14.85 12.41
N SER A 71 48.02 -13.78 13.10
CA SER A 71 47.89 -13.74 14.56
C SER A 71 46.40 -13.69 14.90
N PRO A 72 45.92 -14.39 15.95
CA PRO A 72 44.57 -14.23 16.46
C PRO A 72 44.36 -12.78 16.90
N GLU A 73 43.11 -12.33 16.83
CA GLU A 73 42.65 -10.95 16.84
C GLU A 73 42.71 -10.29 18.23
N TYR A 74 43.83 -10.41 18.94
CA TYR A 74 44.04 -9.89 20.29
C TYR A 74 45.30 -9.04 20.45
N SER A 75 45.74 -8.30 19.42
CA SER A 75 46.78 -7.28 19.64
C SER A 75 46.23 -6.15 20.53
N THR A 76 46.87 -5.89 21.68
CA THR A 76 46.55 -4.79 22.62
C THR A 76 47.04 -3.41 22.15
N SER A 77 47.44 -3.28 20.88
CA SER A 77 48.00 -2.04 20.32
C SER A 77 46.99 -0.87 20.32
N ARG A 78 47.46 0.37 20.55
CA ARG A 78 46.62 1.60 20.49
C ARG A 78 45.83 1.73 19.18
N LEU A 79 46.39 1.25 18.06
CA LEU A 79 45.76 1.27 16.74
C LEU A 79 44.57 0.31 16.63
N ALA A 80 44.62 -0.85 17.27
CA ALA A 80 43.50 -1.80 17.28
C ALA A 80 42.33 -1.29 18.15
N ARG A 81 42.61 -0.61 19.26
CA ARG A 81 41.58 0.07 20.07
C ARG A 81 40.87 1.20 19.30
N LEU A 82 41.63 1.99 18.53
CA LEU A 82 41.07 3.06 17.70
C LEU A 82 40.15 2.54 16.59
N ARG A 83 40.48 1.39 15.96
CA ARG A 83 39.60 0.75 14.96
C ARG A 83 38.29 0.28 15.58
N LYS A 84 38.33 -0.41 16.73
CA LYS A 84 37.11 -0.83 17.45
C LYS A 84 36.21 0.35 17.84
N TRP A 85 36.81 1.52 18.14
CA TRP A 85 36.04 2.72 18.45
C TRP A 85 35.39 3.33 17.20
N LYS A 86 36.10 3.35 16.07
CA LYS A 86 35.52 3.74 14.77
C LYS A 86 34.38 2.82 14.34
N ASP A 87 34.54 1.52 14.49
CA ASP A 87 33.49 0.56 14.11
C ASP A 87 32.24 0.70 14.98
N ARG A 88 32.41 0.93 16.29
CA ARG A 88 31.30 1.24 17.20
C ARG A 88 30.60 2.57 16.87
N LEU A 89 31.36 3.60 16.49
CA LEU A 89 30.80 4.87 16.05
C LEU A 89 30.04 4.74 14.73
N LEU A 90 30.54 3.95 13.79
CA LEU A 90 29.86 3.67 12.53
C LEU A 90 28.55 2.91 12.78
N LEU A 91 28.58 1.89 13.64
CA LEU A 91 27.38 1.13 14.00
C LEU A 91 26.33 2.01 14.70
N ALA A 92 26.77 2.87 15.63
CA ALA A 92 25.92 3.84 16.31
C ALA A 92 25.35 4.88 15.32
N GLY A 93 26.14 5.32 14.33
CA GLY A 93 25.69 6.21 13.27
C GLY A 93 24.60 5.58 12.39
N ILE A 94 24.76 4.31 11.99
CA ILE A 94 23.74 3.58 11.22
C ILE A 94 22.45 3.44 12.03
N ALA A 95 22.54 3.08 13.30
CA ALA A 95 21.37 2.97 14.18
C ALA A 95 20.65 4.33 14.36
N ALA A 96 21.41 5.43 14.49
CA ALA A 96 20.85 6.77 14.60
C ALA A 96 20.13 7.21 13.32
N VAL A 97 20.70 6.95 12.14
CA VAL A 97 20.04 7.23 10.85
C VAL A 97 18.76 6.41 10.70
N PHE A 98 18.79 5.13 11.07
CA PHE A 98 17.60 4.27 11.00
C PHE A 98 16.49 4.76 11.94
N ALA A 99 16.84 5.17 13.16
CA ALA A 99 15.90 5.76 14.10
C ALA A 99 15.32 7.09 13.60
N LEU A 100 16.11 7.91 12.89
CA LEU A 100 15.66 9.17 12.30
C LEU A 100 14.73 8.96 11.11
N VAL A 101 14.97 7.95 10.27
CA VAL A 101 14.10 7.59 9.15
C VAL A 101 12.77 7.02 9.65
N VAL A 102 12.81 6.07 10.60
CA VAL A 102 11.60 5.47 11.17
C VAL A 102 10.82 6.47 12.03
N GLY A 103 11.52 7.27 12.84
CA GLY A 103 10.92 8.30 13.69
C GLY A 103 10.40 9.52 12.91
N GLY A 104 11.08 9.93 11.84
CA GLY A 104 10.69 11.09 11.04
C GLY A 104 9.61 10.78 10.00
N LEU A 105 9.76 9.68 9.26
CA LEU A 105 8.85 9.33 8.15
C LEU A 105 7.82 8.25 8.54
N GLY A 106 8.12 7.39 9.52
CA GLY A 106 7.22 6.32 9.94
C GLY A 106 6.09 6.78 10.87
N VAL A 107 6.36 7.74 11.75
CA VAL A 107 5.38 8.26 12.72
C VAL A 107 4.08 8.78 12.08
N PRO A 108 4.10 9.65 11.04
CA PRO A 108 2.85 10.12 10.42
C PRO A 108 2.07 9.00 9.72
N PHE A 109 2.75 7.97 9.22
CA PHE A 109 2.13 6.83 8.55
C PHE A 109 1.45 5.88 9.55
N VAL A 110 2.14 5.55 10.64
CA VAL A 110 1.59 4.73 11.73
C VAL A 110 0.46 5.45 12.45
N TYR A 111 0.62 6.76 12.70
CA TYR A 111 -0.43 7.58 13.32
C TYR A 111 -1.70 7.62 12.46
N ASN A 112 -1.59 7.93 11.16
CA ASN A 112 -2.75 7.91 10.26
C ASN A 112 -3.39 6.52 10.20
N TYR A 113 -2.59 5.45 10.06
CA TYR A 113 -3.12 4.09 9.98
C TYR A 113 -3.94 3.70 11.22
N PHE A 114 -3.43 3.97 12.43
CA PHE A 114 -4.16 3.68 13.66
C PHE A 114 -5.35 4.62 13.85
N HIS A 115 -5.22 5.90 13.55
CA HIS A 115 -6.27 6.90 13.72
C HIS A 115 -7.46 6.63 12.79
N THR A 116 -7.22 6.27 11.52
CA THR A 116 -8.28 5.92 10.57
C THR A 116 -8.96 4.60 10.95
N ARG A 117 -8.20 3.62 11.44
CA ARG A 117 -8.74 2.32 11.87
C ARG A 117 -9.59 2.45 13.12
N GLN A 118 -9.17 3.27 14.08
CA GLN A 118 -9.95 3.56 15.28
C GLN A 118 -11.22 4.35 14.95
N LEU A 119 -11.17 5.31 14.02
CA LEU A 119 -12.36 5.99 13.50
C LEU A 119 -13.37 5.01 12.89
N ASN A 120 -12.90 4.13 12.00
CA ASN A 120 -13.76 3.14 11.34
C ASN A 120 -14.36 2.14 12.34
N ASN A 121 -13.58 1.70 13.34
CA ASN A 121 -14.08 0.79 14.37
C ASN A 121 -15.15 1.45 15.26
N ASN A 122 -14.97 2.72 15.63
CA ASN A 122 -15.94 3.46 16.43
C ASN A 122 -17.25 3.73 15.66
N LEU A 123 -17.16 3.98 14.35
CA LEU A 123 -18.34 4.13 13.49
C LEU A 123 -19.09 2.80 13.27
N ASN A 124 -18.37 1.68 13.16
CA ASN A 124 -18.98 0.38 12.89
C ASN A 124 -19.66 -0.27 14.11
N MET A 125 -19.27 0.08 15.34
CA MET A 125 -19.83 -0.55 16.55
C MET A 125 -20.97 0.25 17.23
N GLY A 126 -21.23 1.49 16.80
CA GLY A 126 -22.26 2.34 17.42
C GLY A 126 -22.62 3.58 16.60
N GLY A 127 -22.43 3.52 15.28
CA GLY A 127 -22.73 4.63 14.38
C GLY A 127 -24.23 4.86 14.24
N ILE A 128 -24.63 6.12 14.30
CA ILE A 128 -26.01 6.57 14.09
C ILE A 128 -26.10 7.19 12.70
N ILE A 129 -27.12 6.79 11.94
CA ILE A 129 -27.40 7.32 10.61
C ILE A 129 -28.41 8.46 10.72
N THR A 130 -28.14 9.61 10.12
CA THR A 130 -29.06 10.77 10.13
C THR A 130 -28.96 11.56 8.82
N PRO A 131 -29.99 12.34 8.44
CA PRO A 131 -29.89 13.26 7.32
C PRO A 131 -28.85 14.36 7.53
N ALA A 132 -28.06 14.61 6.51
CA ALA A 132 -27.10 15.71 6.43
C ALA A 132 -27.47 16.64 5.27
N TYR A 133 -27.23 17.94 5.46
CA TYR A 133 -27.49 18.97 4.46
C TYR A 133 -26.17 19.51 3.98
N LEU A 134 -25.97 19.56 2.67
CA LEU A 134 -24.84 20.28 2.09
C LEU A 134 -24.96 21.77 2.44
N THR A 135 -23.86 22.42 2.77
CA THR A 135 -23.85 23.88 3.04
C THR A 135 -23.53 24.69 1.80
N GLN A 136 -22.84 24.09 0.84
CA GLN A 136 -22.43 24.71 -0.42
C GLN A 136 -22.63 23.73 -1.58
N PRO A 137 -22.93 24.21 -2.79
CA PRO A 137 -22.95 23.37 -3.98
C PRO A 137 -21.53 22.85 -4.25
N PRO A 138 -21.32 21.53 -4.33
CA PRO A 138 -20.01 20.96 -4.64
C PRO A 138 -19.60 21.25 -6.08
N ASP A 139 -18.30 21.43 -6.33
CA ASP A 139 -17.77 21.52 -7.70
C ASP A 139 -17.69 20.13 -8.33
N ILE A 140 -18.81 19.69 -8.91
CA ILE A 140 -18.94 18.36 -9.53
C ILE A 140 -17.97 18.19 -10.71
N ALA A 141 -17.62 19.26 -11.41
CA ALA A 141 -16.72 19.19 -12.57
C ALA A 141 -15.30 18.81 -12.11
N ALA A 142 -14.86 19.32 -10.96
CA ALA A 142 -13.58 18.96 -10.37
C ALA A 142 -13.50 17.47 -9.96
N LEU A 143 -14.63 16.82 -9.62
CA LEU A 143 -14.67 15.41 -9.22
C LEU A 143 -14.20 14.45 -10.34
N LEU A 144 -14.28 14.89 -11.62
CA LEU A 144 -13.82 14.10 -12.77
C LEU A 144 -12.29 13.98 -12.83
N THR A 145 -11.55 14.90 -12.20
CA THR A 145 -10.09 14.98 -12.31
C THR A 145 -9.38 14.89 -10.97
N GLN A 146 -10.03 15.31 -9.88
CA GLN A 146 -9.44 15.36 -8.54
C GLN A 146 -10.50 15.16 -7.44
N GLY A 147 -10.06 14.82 -6.22
CA GLY A 147 -10.97 14.76 -5.09
C GLY A 147 -11.50 16.16 -4.71
N ILE A 148 -12.75 16.23 -4.25
CA ILE A 148 -13.39 17.49 -3.86
C ILE A 148 -13.68 17.50 -2.36
N THR A 149 -13.64 18.67 -1.74
CA THR A 149 -14.05 18.83 -0.34
C THR A 149 -15.51 19.25 -0.29
N VAL A 150 -16.32 18.47 0.42
CA VAL A 150 -17.75 18.73 0.61
C VAL A 150 -18.01 19.12 2.06
N GLN A 151 -18.65 20.27 2.25
CA GLN A 151 -19.09 20.76 3.55
C GLN A 151 -20.55 20.43 3.78
N TYR A 152 -20.85 19.93 4.97
CA TYR A 152 -22.19 19.51 5.34
C TYR A 152 -22.48 19.76 6.81
N LYS A 153 -23.77 19.86 7.13
CA LYS A 153 -24.27 20.01 8.49
C LYS A 153 -25.32 18.95 8.78
N PHE A 154 -25.31 18.42 9.99
CA PHE A 154 -26.29 17.43 10.44
C PHE A 154 -26.64 17.63 11.90
N ARG A 155 -27.74 17.01 12.33
CA ARG A 155 -28.22 17.08 13.71
C ARG A 155 -27.84 15.81 14.47
N ALA A 156 -27.07 15.97 15.54
CA ALA A 156 -26.75 14.93 16.52
C ALA A 156 -27.47 15.26 17.83
N GLY A 157 -28.64 14.63 18.05
CA GLY A 157 -29.51 14.96 19.17
C GLY A 157 -30.01 16.41 19.14
N LEU A 158 -29.57 17.22 20.12
CA LEU A 158 -29.92 18.65 20.20
C LEU A 158 -28.89 19.58 19.57
N ARG A 159 -27.75 19.07 19.11
CA ARG A 159 -26.66 19.88 18.54
C ARG A 159 -26.63 19.76 17.02
N THR A 160 -26.31 20.86 16.36
CA THR A 160 -25.99 20.88 14.93
C THR A 160 -24.47 20.80 14.80
N ILE A 161 -23.98 19.82 14.05
CA ILE A 161 -22.57 19.63 13.76
C ILE A 161 -22.33 20.04 12.32
N THR A 162 -21.30 20.86 12.09
CA THR A 162 -20.79 21.18 10.77
C THR A 162 -19.49 20.42 10.58
N SER A 163 -19.37 19.71 9.47
CA SER A 163 -18.20 18.90 9.14
C SER A 163 -17.85 19.06 7.67
N GLN A 164 -16.68 18.57 7.30
CA GLN A 164 -16.22 18.51 5.92
C GLN A 164 -15.59 17.16 5.64
N THR A 165 -15.75 16.67 4.42
CA THR A 165 -15.13 15.42 3.99
C THR A 165 -14.56 15.57 2.58
N VAL A 166 -13.48 14.86 2.31
CA VAL A 166 -12.90 14.79 0.96
C VAL A 166 -13.50 13.58 0.26
N ILE A 167 -14.20 13.82 -0.83
CA ILE A 167 -14.72 12.78 -1.71
C ILE A 167 -13.65 12.51 -2.77
N PRO A 168 -13.10 11.29 -2.86
CA PRO A 168 -12.11 10.97 -3.86
C PRO A 168 -12.73 10.95 -5.27
N ALA A 169 -11.95 11.26 -6.30
CA ALA A 169 -12.39 11.21 -7.70
C ALA A 169 -12.92 9.83 -8.14
N ALA A 170 -12.50 8.76 -7.45
CA ALA A 170 -13.00 7.41 -7.68
C ALA A 170 -14.44 7.18 -7.18
N ASP A 171 -14.96 8.01 -6.28
CA ASP A 171 -16.35 7.92 -5.82
C ASP A 171 -17.27 8.64 -6.81
N SER A 172 -17.93 7.86 -7.66
CA SER A 172 -18.88 8.32 -8.67
C SER A 172 -20.33 8.41 -8.17
N SER A 173 -20.59 8.16 -6.88
CA SER A 173 -21.95 8.20 -6.31
C SER A 173 -22.53 9.62 -6.34
N LEU A 174 -21.71 10.61 -6.00
CA LEU A 174 -22.12 12.02 -6.03
C LEU A 174 -22.24 12.56 -7.46
N LEU A 175 -21.48 12.01 -8.40
CA LEU A 175 -21.61 12.30 -9.84
C LEU A 175 -22.94 11.75 -10.39
N ALA A 176 -23.27 10.50 -10.04
CA ALA A 176 -24.56 9.88 -10.37
C ALA A 176 -25.72 10.67 -9.78
N LEU A 177 -25.62 11.07 -8.51
CA LEU A 177 -26.61 11.94 -7.88
C LEU A 177 -26.80 13.24 -8.67
N ASN A 178 -25.71 13.92 -9.03
CA ASN A 178 -25.76 15.18 -9.76
C ASN A 178 -26.36 15.06 -11.16
N SER A 179 -26.14 13.93 -11.83
CA SER A 179 -26.74 13.67 -13.14
C SER A 179 -28.25 13.48 -13.06
N LEU A 180 -28.73 12.79 -12.02
CA LEU A 180 -30.16 12.59 -11.79
C LEU A 180 -30.84 13.90 -11.39
N PHE A 181 -30.22 14.66 -10.49
CA PHE A 181 -30.68 15.96 -10.03
C PHE A 181 -29.50 16.86 -9.71
N PRO A 182 -29.55 18.15 -10.10
CA PRO A 182 -28.51 19.10 -9.70
C PRO A 182 -28.32 19.09 -8.19
N VAL A 183 -27.13 18.70 -7.74
CA VAL A 183 -26.77 18.76 -6.32
C VAL A 183 -26.60 20.23 -5.96
N THR A 184 -27.38 20.70 -5.00
CA THR A 184 -27.36 22.10 -4.54
C THR A 184 -26.89 22.15 -3.09
N GLY A 185 -26.57 23.35 -2.59
CA GLY A 185 -26.34 23.60 -1.16
C GLY A 185 -27.58 23.42 -0.27
N LYS A 186 -28.64 22.76 -0.77
CA LYS A 186 -29.82 22.33 -0.01
C LYS A 186 -30.09 20.83 -0.17
N SER A 187 -29.27 20.12 -0.93
CA SER A 187 -29.40 18.68 -1.11
C SER A 187 -29.20 17.96 0.22
N VAL A 188 -30.05 16.96 0.44
CA VAL A 188 -30.01 16.10 1.63
C VAL A 188 -29.28 14.82 1.26
N LEU A 189 -28.28 14.47 2.05
CA LEU A 189 -27.53 13.23 1.99
C LEU A 189 -27.65 12.51 3.34
N THR A 190 -26.96 11.41 3.47
CA THR A 190 -26.90 10.65 4.72
C THR A 190 -25.53 10.81 5.36
N VAL A 191 -25.47 10.92 6.69
CA VAL A 191 -24.21 10.86 7.43
C VAL A 191 -24.28 9.78 8.49
N LEU A 192 -23.18 9.06 8.65
CA LEU A 192 -22.91 8.15 9.75
C LEU A 192 -22.01 8.87 10.76
N TYR A 193 -22.43 8.98 12.02
CA TYR A 193 -21.62 9.59 13.07
C TYR A 193 -21.56 8.72 14.33
N SER A 194 -20.51 8.85 15.13
CA SER A 194 -20.40 8.14 16.40
C SER A 194 -21.36 8.74 17.44
N GLY A 195 -22.17 7.90 18.09
CA GLY A 195 -23.07 8.35 19.17
C GLY A 195 -22.34 8.94 20.38
N THR A 196 -21.08 8.54 20.63
CA THR A 196 -20.26 9.05 21.74
C THR A 196 -19.52 10.35 21.40
N ASP A 197 -19.12 10.53 20.14
CA ASP A 197 -18.48 11.75 19.64
C ASP A 197 -18.97 12.08 18.22
N PRO A 198 -19.94 13.00 18.08
CA PRO A 198 -20.47 13.39 16.78
C PRO A 198 -19.47 14.05 15.83
N HIS A 199 -18.31 14.51 16.30
CA HIS A 199 -17.26 15.03 15.41
C HIS A 199 -16.57 13.92 14.61
N VAL A 200 -16.68 12.67 15.06
CA VAL A 200 -16.32 11.49 14.28
C VAL A 200 -17.50 11.13 13.39
N ASN A 201 -17.43 11.53 12.12
CA ASN A 201 -18.50 11.35 11.14
C ASN A 201 -17.97 11.03 9.74
N ARG A 202 -18.84 10.43 8.92
CA ARG A 202 -18.61 10.10 7.52
C ARG A 202 -19.88 10.35 6.71
N LEU A 203 -19.76 11.15 5.66
CA LEU A 203 -20.84 11.34 4.69
C LEU A 203 -20.97 10.06 3.85
N LEU A 204 -22.21 9.60 3.67
CA LEU A 204 -22.56 8.47 2.81
C LEU A 204 -23.21 9.03 1.55
N THR A 205 -22.47 8.98 0.44
CA THR A 205 -22.85 9.51 -0.87
C THR A 205 -23.63 8.49 -1.70
N ASP A 206 -23.52 7.21 -1.34
CA ASP A 206 -24.19 6.05 -1.94
C ASP A 206 -25.55 5.75 -1.32
N GLN A 207 -25.75 6.17 -0.05
CA GLN A 207 -26.98 5.97 0.68
C GLN A 207 -27.76 7.28 0.79
N LEU A 208 -28.93 7.32 0.18
CA LEU A 208 -29.85 8.45 0.28
C LEU A 208 -31.00 8.15 1.25
N PRO A 209 -31.64 9.19 1.80
CA PRO A 209 -32.92 9.06 2.48
C PRO A 209 -33.92 8.29 1.61
N GLU A 210 -34.66 7.36 2.21
CA GLU A 210 -35.58 6.44 1.53
C GLU A 210 -36.54 7.15 0.56
N LYS A 211 -37.11 8.29 0.99
CA LYS A 211 -38.01 9.10 0.16
C LYS A 211 -37.35 9.62 -1.14
N GLN A 212 -36.06 9.95 -1.09
CA GLN A 212 -35.32 10.38 -2.27
C GLN A 212 -35.01 9.19 -3.17
N THR A 213 -34.56 8.07 -2.59
CA THR A 213 -34.31 6.83 -3.34
C THR A 213 -35.54 6.39 -4.13
N GLU A 214 -36.73 6.44 -3.53
CA GLU A 214 -37.98 6.08 -4.21
C GLU A 214 -38.33 7.06 -5.34
N THR A 215 -38.16 8.36 -5.11
CA THR A 215 -38.32 9.38 -6.17
C THR A 215 -37.41 9.06 -7.37
N TYR A 216 -36.18 8.63 -7.10
CA TYR A 216 -35.18 8.36 -8.14
C TYR A 216 -35.48 7.07 -8.89
N ARG A 217 -35.93 6.05 -8.15
CA ARG A 217 -36.43 4.80 -8.73
C ARG A 217 -37.58 5.07 -9.71
N GLN A 218 -38.52 5.93 -9.35
CA GLN A 218 -39.66 6.29 -10.21
C GLN A 218 -39.22 6.99 -11.51
N GLN A 219 -38.24 7.87 -11.45
CA GLN A 219 -37.68 8.51 -12.63
C GLN A 219 -36.95 7.53 -13.54
N ALA A 220 -36.11 6.66 -12.96
CA ALA A 220 -35.40 5.63 -13.70
C ALA A 220 -36.37 4.64 -14.35
N ARG A 221 -37.48 4.31 -13.66
CA ARG A 221 -38.58 3.51 -14.21
C ARG A 221 -39.23 4.19 -15.41
N LYS A 222 -39.55 5.48 -15.29
CA LYS A 222 -40.12 6.26 -16.40
C LYS A 222 -39.19 6.27 -17.61
N ALA A 223 -37.90 6.49 -17.41
CA ALA A 223 -36.91 6.45 -18.49
C ALA A 223 -36.80 5.05 -19.14
N CYS A 224 -36.79 3.99 -18.34
CA CYS A 224 -36.82 2.61 -18.84
C CYS A 224 -38.06 2.32 -19.69
N MET A 225 -39.23 2.78 -19.24
CA MET A 225 -40.48 2.61 -19.99
C MET A 225 -40.48 3.38 -21.31
N GLN A 226 -39.73 4.48 -21.41
CA GLN A 226 -39.58 5.27 -22.64
C GLN A 226 -38.48 4.73 -23.57
N HIS A 227 -37.47 4.06 -23.03
CA HIS A 227 -36.38 3.48 -23.81
C HIS A 227 -36.87 2.27 -24.63
N SER A 228 -36.35 2.14 -25.85
CA SER A 228 -36.69 1.06 -26.78
C SER A 228 -35.59 0.00 -26.78
N PHE A 229 -35.82 -1.08 -26.04
CA PHE A 229 -34.91 -2.22 -25.99
C PHE A 229 -35.11 -3.12 -27.22
N THR A 230 -34.09 -3.24 -28.07
CA THR A 230 -34.13 -3.99 -29.33
C THR A 230 -34.32 -5.50 -29.14
N TYR A 231 -33.94 -6.03 -27.99
CA TYR A 231 -34.00 -7.45 -27.64
C TYR A 231 -35.30 -7.84 -26.90
N LEU A 232 -36.18 -6.88 -26.58
CA LEU A 232 -37.40 -7.15 -25.81
C LEU A 232 -38.56 -7.45 -26.77
N PRO A 233 -39.19 -8.64 -26.72
CA PRO A 233 -40.34 -8.93 -27.57
C PRO A 233 -41.53 -8.00 -27.25
N PRO A 234 -42.33 -7.57 -28.25
CA PRO A 234 -43.44 -6.64 -28.06
C PRO A 234 -44.52 -7.13 -27.09
N ALA A 235 -44.67 -8.45 -26.95
CA ALA A 235 -45.66 -9.10 -26.10
C ALA A 235 -45.23 -9.24 -24.63
N THR A 236 -44.00 -8.85 -24.30
CA THR A 236 -43.42 -9.01 -22.95
C THR A 236 -43.91 -7.90 -22.03
N GLY A 237 -44.19 -8.21 -20.76
CA GLY A 237 -44.56 -7.20 -19.76
C GLY A 237 -43.43 -6.20 -19.51
N LYS A 238 -43.39 -5.11 -20.29
CA LYS A 238 -42.32 -4.08 -20.22
C LYS A 238 -42.17 -3.50 -18.81
N SER A 239 -43.26 -3.37 -18.07
CA SER A 239 -43.26 -2.97 -16.66
C SER A 239 -42.44 -3.93 -15.79
N LEU A 240 -42.71 -5.23 -15.90
CA LEU A 240 -42.04 -6.27 -15.12
C LEU A 240 -40.55 -6.37 -15.48
N PHE A 241 -40.22 -6.21 -16.76
CA PHE A 241 -38.84 -6.10 -17.23
C PHE A 241 -38.12 -4.91 -16.60
N CYS A 242 -38.72 -3.71 -16.66
CA CYS A 242 -38.12 -2.50 -16.10
C CYS A 242 -37.98 -2.58 -14.57
N ASP A 243 -38.95 -3.15 -13.87
CA ASP A 243 -38.90 -3.33 -12.41
C ASP A 243 -37.79 -4.31 -12.00
N CYS A 244 -37.63 -5.39 -12.76
CA CYS A 244 -36.51 -6.32 -12.61
C CYS A 244 -35.16 -5.61 -12.86
N LEU A 245 -35.02 -4.93 -14.01
CA LEU A 245 -33.78 -4.27 -14.39
C LEU A 245 -33.37 -3.21 -13.37
N LEU A 246 -34.31 -2.39 -12.89
CA LEU A 246 -34.07 -1.40 -11.84
C LEU A 246 -33.53 -2.04 -10.57
N THR A 247 -34.12 -3.16 -10.14
CA THR A 247 -33.72 -3.86 -8.92
C THR A 247 -32.27 -4.35 -9.03
N TYR A 248 -31.90 -4.97 -10.14
CA TYR A 248 -30.53 -5.43 -10.35
C TYR A 248 -29.54 -4.28 -10.51
N LEU A 249 -29.89 -3.24 -11.27
CA LEU A 249 -29.03 -2.08 -11.46
C LEU A 249 -28.74 -1.36 -10.14
N TYR A 250 -29.73 -1.23 -9.26
CA TYR A 250 -29.51 -0.65 -7.93
C TYR A 250 -28.69 -1.57 -7.03
N THR A 251 -28.93 -2.88 -7.09
CA THR A 251 -28.21 -3.85 -6.25
C THR A 251 -26.72 -3.89 -6.58
N HIS A 252 -26.36 -3.84 -7.87
CA HIS A 252 -24.97 -3.96 -8.31
C HIS A 252 -24.25 -2.62 -8.50
N TYR A 253 -24.99 -1.56 -8.84
CA TYR A 253 -24.40 -0.26 -9.21
C TYR A 253 -25.00 0.92 -8.44
N GLN A 254 -25.87 0.67 -7.46
CA GLN A 254 -26.51 1.68 -6.61
C GLN A 254 -27.12 2.81 -7.46
N LEU A 255 -26.90 4.07 -7.06
CA LEU A 255 -27.42 5.25 -7.77
C LEU A 255 -26.88 5.40 -9.19
N GLN A 256 -25.70 4.83 -9.48
CA GLN A 256 -25.12 4.90 -10.82
C GLN A 256 -25.93 4.07 -11.82
N GLY A 257 -26.47 2.94 -11.38
CA GLY A 257 -27.37 2.12 -12.19
C GLY A 257 -28.62 2.91 -12.60
N PHE A 258 -29.21 3.65 -11.66
CA PHE A 258 -30.34 4.54 -11.94
C PHE A 258 -29.97 5.71 -12.85
N ALA A 259 -28.83 6.37 -12.60
CA ALA A 259 -28.34 7.47 -13.43
C ALA A 259 -28.17 7.05 -14.90
N ARG A 260 -27.54 5.91 -15.14
CA ARG A 260 -27.36 5.35 -16.49
C ARG A 260 -28.70 5.10 -17.19
N LEU A 261 -29.67 4.54 -16.48
CA LEU A 261 -30.98 4.24 -17.04
C LEU A 261 -31.81 5.50 -17.31
N CYS A 262 -31.75 6.49 -16.41
CA CYS A 262 -32.39 7.81 -16.62
C CYS A 262 -31.90 8.49 -17.90
N HIS A 263 -30.61 8.37 -18.19
CA HIS A 263 -29.98 8.99 -19.35
C HIS A 263 -29.81 8.04 -20.56
N ALA A 264 -30.52 6.91 -20.58
CA ALA A 264 -30.45 5.93 -21.67
C ALA A 264 -30.80 6.52 -23.05
N ASN A 265 -31.56 7.61 -23.10
CA ASN A 265 -31.94 8.31 -24.32
C ASN A 265 -31.30 9.71 -24.45
N THR A 266 -30.42 10.10 -23.53
CA THR A 266 -29.84 11.45 -23.51
C THR A 266 -28.68 11.56 -24.50
N PRO A 267 -28.63 12.57 -25.39
CA PRO A 267 -27.49 12.84 -26.24
C PRO A 267 -26.22 13.21 -25.44
N LYS A 268 -25.04 12.90 -25.98
CA LYS A 268 -23.75 13.23 -25.35
C LYS A 268 -23.56 14.75 -25.13
N ALA A 269 -24.19 15.59 -25.95
CA ALA A 269 -24.13 17.05 -25.83
C ALA A 269 -24.81 17.55 -24.56
N ASP A 270 -25.89 16.91 -24.13
CA ASP A 270 -26.68 17.33 -22.97
C ASP A 270 -26.11 16.77 -21.66
N ASN A 271 -25.49 15.59 -21.72
CA ASN A 271 -24.80 15.00 -20.58
C ASN A 271 -23.58 14.19 -21.05
N SER A 272 -22.39 14.73 -20.80
CA SER A 272 -21.12 14.12 -21.22
C SER A 272 -20.78 12.83 -20.46
N ILE A 273 -21.35 12.66 -19.26
CA ILE A 273 -21.03 11.55 -18.34
C ILE A 273 -21.98 10.38 -18.54
N TYR A 274 -23.29 10.66 -18.55
CA TYR A 274 -24.34 9.66 -18.74
C TYR A 274 -25.17 10.04 -19.96
N ASN A 275 -25.05 9.22 -21.01
CA ASN A 275 -25.73 9.40 -22.29
C ASN A 275 -25.98 8.05 -22.95
N VAL A 276 -26.70 8.08 -24.07
CA VAL A 276 -27.04 6.89 -24.87
C VAL A 276 -25.83 6.00 -25.16
N ALA A 277 -24.70 6.55 -25.60
CA ALA A 277 -23.52 5.75 -25.93
C ALA A 277 -22.91 5.07 -24.69
N THR A 278 -22.83 5.79 -23.56
CA THR A 278 -22.33 5.21 -22.31
C THR A 278 -23.29 4.19 -21.70
N PHE A 279 -24.59 4.33 -21.95
CA PHE A 279 -25.61 3.37 -21.52
C PHE A 279 -25.55 2.10 -22.37
N GLU A 280 -25.48 2.22 -23.69
CA GLU A 280 -25.35 1.07 -24.60
C GLU A 280 -24.07 0.27 -24.31
N ALA A 281 -22.93 0.95 -24.17
CA ALA A 281 -21.68 0.30 -23.80
C ALA A 281 -21.76 -0.41 -22.43
N PHE A 282 -22.46 0.21 -21.47
CA PHE A 282 -22.70 -0.39 -20.16
C PHE A 282 -23.58 -1.66 -20.26
N MET A 283 -24.65 -1.62 -21.05
CA MET A 283 -25.55 -2.76 -21.25
C MET A 283 -24.91 -3.92 -22.05
N GLN A 284 -23.82 -3.67 -22.78
CA GLN A 284 -23.07 -4.70 -23.50
C GLN A 284 -22.12 -5.51 -22.61
N GLN A 285 -21.87 -5.08 -21.37
CA GLN A 285 -21.06 -5.84 -20.41
C GLN A 285 -21.72 -7.18 -20.07
N ASP A 286 -20.92 -8.22 -19.85
CA ASP A 286 -21.40 -9.60 -19.66
C ASP A 286 -22.46 -9.72 -18.56
N LEU A 287 -22.20 -9.12 -17.38
CA LEU A 287 -23.13 -9.12 -16.26
C LEU A 287 -24.47 -8.45 -16.63
N ASN A 288 -24.42 -7.33 -17.32
CA ASN A 288 -25.63 -6.58 -17.69
C ASN A 288 -26.43 -7.30 -18.78
N ARG A 289 -25.76 -7.99 -19.70
CA ARG A 289 -26.41 -8.89 -20.67
C ARG A 289 -27.10 -10.06 -19.96
N GLU A 290 -26.46 -10.65 -18.97
CA GLU A 290 -27.06 -11.74 -18.18
C GLU A 290 -28.29 -11.26 -17.40
N ILE A 291 -28.18 -10.13 -16.69
CA ILE A 291 -29.30 -9.48 -15.98
C ILE A 291 -30.46 -9.22 -16.94
N THR A 292 -30.15 -8.68 -18.12
CA THR A 292 -31.14 -8.39 -19.16
C THR A 292 -31.88 -9.67 -19.61
N ASN A 293 -31.16 -10.77 -19.81
CA ASN A 293 -31.75 -12.06 -20.16
C ASN A 293 -32.63 -12.62 -19.04
N ILE A 294 -32.20 -12.52 -17.78
CA ILE A 294 -33.00 -12.90 -16.61
C ILE A 294 -34.29 -12.09 -16.56
N CYS A 295 -34.20 -10.76 -16.66
CA CYS A 295 -35.37 -9.89 -16.61
C CYS A 295 -36.33 -10.11 -17.78
N THR A 296 -35.80 -10.42 -18.96
CA THR A 296 -36.63 -10.75 -20.14
C THR A 296 -37.37 -12.06 -19.92
N ARG A 297 -36.71 -13.11 -19.38
CA ARG A 297 -37.35 -14.37 -19.02
C ARG A 297 -38.43 -14.20 -17.96
N ASN A 298 -38.14 -13.46 -16.88
CA ASN A 298 -39.11 -13.21 -15.82
C ASN A 298 -40.34 -12.45 -16.34
N ALA A 299 -40.13 -11.48 -17.24
CA ALA A 299 -41.21 -10.72 -17.84
C ALA A 299 -42.03 -11.52 -18.87
N ALA A 300 -41.48 -12.60 -19.43
CA ALA A 300 -42.17 -13.53 -20.33
C ALA A 300 -42.85 -14.71 -19.59
N GLY A 301 -42.31 -15.11 -18.43
CA GLY A 301 -42.70 -16.28 -17.64
C GLY A 301 -43.72 -16.03 -16.53
N GLY A 302 -44.39 -14.88 -16.48
CA GLY A 302 -45.51 -14.60 -15.57
C GLY A 302 -46.80 -15.41 -15.84
N ARG A 303 -46.65 -16.61 -16.41
CA ARG A 303 -47.68 -17.65 -16.54
C ARG A 303 -47.09 -18.94 -15.98
N GLU A 304 -47.17 -19.08 -14.67
CA GLU A 304 -47.30 -20.38 -14.00
C GLU A 304 -48.70 -20.44 -13.41
#